data_AF-A0A2M6ZJU1-F1
#
_entry.id   AF-A0A2M6ZJU1-F1
#
_cell.length_a   1.000
_cell.length_b   1.000
_cell.length_c   1.000
_cell.angle_alpha   90.00
_cell.angle_beta   90.00
_cell.angle_gamma   90.00
#
_symmetry.space_group_name_H-M   'P 1'
#
loop_
_entity.id
_entity.type
_entity.pdbx_description
1 polymer ?
#
loop_
_entity_poly.entity_id
_entity_poly.type
_entity_poly.pdbx_seq_one_letter_code
_entity_poly.pdbx_strand_id
1 'polypeptide(L)'
;MKSGLIVYLAGGAELPEGFDLLSHCREMGFTADRVELVGARQGFYEVNDAWHYLFTKGYGDIKLLVAQAEQNCLQPVHPPVRLSG
;
A
#
# COMPACT_ATOMS: atom_id res chain seq x y z
N MET A 1 -10.51 15.18 4.28
CA MET A 1 -10.10 14.09 5.18
C MET A 1 -8.89 13.42 4.55
N LYS A 2 -7.82 13.13 5.31
CA LYS A 2 -6.61 12.52 4.72
C LYS A 2 -6.86 11.06 4.34
N SER A 3 -6.30 10.64 3.23
CA SER A 3 -6.46 9.30 2.64
C SER A 3 -5.16 8.50 2.70
N GLY A 4 -5.27 7.24 3.11
CA GLY A 4 -4.16 6.30 3.18
C GLY A 4 -4.39 5.11 2.26
N LEU A 5 -3.32 4.61 1.66
CA LEU A 5 -3.32 3.37 0.90
C LEU A 5 -2.30 2.41 1.52
N ILE A 6 -2.73 1.19 1.79
CA ILE A 6 -1.84 0.10 2.21
C ILE A 6 -1.68 -0.81 1.01
N VAL A 7 -0.44 -1.05 0.59
CA VAL A 7 -0.10 -1.99 -0.48
C VAL A 7 0.40 -3.27 0.16
N TYR A 8 -0.34 -4.36 0.01
CA TYR A 8 0.10 -5.68 0.44
C TYR A 8 0.74 -6.42 -0.72
N LEU A 9 2.04 -6.70 -0.60
CA LEU A 9 2.82 -7.48 -1.55
C LEU A 9 2.58 -8.98 -1.36
N ALA A 10 1.82 -9.56 -2.27
CA ALA A 10 1.63 -11.00 -2.37
C ALA A 10 2.80 -11.66 -3.12
N GLY A 11 3.06 -12.93 -2.83
CA GLY A 11 4.04 -13.75 -3.57
C GLY A 11 5.48 -13.65 -3.09
N GLY A 12 5.76 -12.92 -2.00
CA GLY A 12 7.09 -12.87 -1.36
C GLY A 12 8.17 -12.16 -2.17
N ALA A 13 7.81 -11.59 -3.33
CA ALA A 13 8.68 -10.73 -4.11
C ALA A 13 8.92 -9.40 -3.39
N GLU A 14 10.10 -8.85 -3.62
CA GLU A 14 10.56 -7.59 -3.05
C GLU A 14 10.59 -6.51 -4.14
N LEU A 15 10.17 -5.29 -3.80
CA LEU A 15 10.40 -4.14 -4.67
C LEU A 15 11.87 -3.72 -4.63
N PRO A 16 12.40 -3.13 -5.72
CA PRO A 16 13.74 -2.56 -5.73
C PRO A 16 13.94 -1.53 -4.62
N GLU A 17 15.18 -1.40 -4.14
CA GLU A 17 15.53 -0.33 -3.21
C GLU A 17 15.29 1.04 -3.87
N GLY A 18 14.67 1.97 -3.13
CA GLY A 18 14.33 3.29 -3.64
C GLY A 18 13.13 3.34 -4.58
N PHE A 19 12.36 2.25 -4.70
CA PHE A 19 11.11 2.26 -5.47
C PHE A 19 10.14 3.33 -4.93
N ASP A 20 9.78 4.30 -5.78
CA ASP A 20 8.82 5.35 -5.41
C ASP A 20 7.39 4.81 -5.48
N LEU A 21 7.00 4.16 -4.38
CA LEU A 21 5.70 3.53 -4.23
C LEU A 21 4.54 4.52 -4.38
N LEU A 22 4.71 5.75 -3.89
CA LEU A 22 3.66 6.77 -3.93
C LEU A 22 3.42 7.23 -5.35
N SER A 23 4.48 7.56 -6.09
CA SER A 23 4.37 8.00 -7.50
C SER A 23 3.81 6.87 -8.36
N HIS A 24 4.29 5.64 -8.19
CA HIS A 24 3.79 4.50 -8.95
C HIS A 24 2.31 4.21 -8.69
N CYS A 25 1.84 4.30 -7.44
CA CYS A 25 0.42 4.15 -7.13
C CYS A 25 -0.44 5.24 -7.81
N ARG A 26 0.08 6.47 -7.93
CA ARG A 26 -0.61 7.56 -8.63
C ARG A 26 -0.70 7.32 -10.13
N GLU A 27 0.36 6.78 -10.74
CA GLU A 27 0.37 6.41 -12.17
C GLU A 27 -0.68 5.32 -12.48
N MET A 28 -0.91 4.40 -11.54
CA MET A 28 -1.98 3.40 -11.63
C MET A 28 -3.39 3.96 -11.38
N GLY A 29 -3.52 5.26 -11.07
CA GLY A 29 -4.81 5.91 -10.80
C GLY A 29 -5.28 5.82 -9.35
N PHE A 30 -4.44 5.35 -8.42
CA PHE A 30 -4.76 5.38 -7.00
C PHE A 30 -4.38 6.71 -6.36
N THR A 31 -5.38 7.42 -5.83
CA THR A 31 -5.17 8.68 -5.10
C THR A 31 -5.06 8.40 -3.61
N ALA A 32 -3.90 8.69 -3.01
CA ALA A 32 -3.68 8.69 -1.57
C ALA A 32 -2.72 9.80 -1.17
N ASP A 33 -2.91 10.35 0.03
CA ASP A 33 -1.97 11.29 0.64
C ASP A 33 -0.73 10.58 1.17
N ARG A 34 -0.88 9.30 1.55
CA ARG A 34 0.19 8.45 2.03
C ARG A 34 -0.01 7.00 1.60
N VAL A 35 1.09 6.34 1.25
CA VAL A 35 1.11 4.91 0.91
C VAL A 35 2.06 4.20 1.88
N GLU A 36 1.61 3.09 2.43
CA GLU A 36 2.41 2.19 3.26
C GLU A 36 2.50 0.82 2.59
N LEU A 37 3.66 0.18 2.72
CA LEU A 37 3.93 -1.14 2.17
C LEU A 37 3.84 -2.20 3.27
N VAL A 38 3.21 -3.32 2.95
CA VAL A 38 3.16 -4.52 3.79
C VAL A 38 3.74 -5.68 3.00
N GLY A 39 4.79 -6.30 3.54
CA GLY A 39 5.45 -7.43 2.91
C GLY A 39 6.50 -8.03 3.84
N ALA A 40 6.89 -9.28 3.58
CA ALA A 40 7.75 -10.06 4.49
C ALA A 40 9.09 -9.39 4.85
N ARG A 41 9.58 -8.45 4.02
CA ARG A 41 10.84 -7.73 4.23
C ARG A 41 10.78 -6.24 3.93
N GLN A 42 9.58 -5.68 3.76
CA GLN A 42 9.43 -4.29 3.30
C GLN A 42 8.28 -3.59 4.01
N GLY A 43 8.60 -2.51 4.71
CA GLY A 43 7.62 -1.72 5.47
C GLY A 43 7.09 -2.47 6.70
N PHE A 44 5.77 -2.62 6.78
CA PHE A 44 5.09 -3.33 7.87
C PHE A 44 5.02 -4.82 7.61
N TYR A 45 5.01 -5.61 8.68
CA TYR A 45 4.83 -7.06 8.58
C TYR A 45 3.36 -7.43 8.36
N GLU A 46 2.45 -6.74 9.06
CA GLU A 46 1.01 -6.98 8.97
C GLU A 46 0.23 -5.75 8.50
N VAL A 47 -0.88 -6.02 7.80
CA VAL A 47 -1.84 -4.97 7.39
C VAL A 47 -2.41 -4.23 8.60
N ASN A 48 -2.60 -4.93 9.73
CA ASN A 48 -3.12 -4.34 10.97
C ASN A 48 -2.20 -3.27 11.52
N ASP A 49 -0.88 -3.48 11.47
CA ASP A 49 0.09 -2.50 11.96
C ASP A 49 0.10 -1.25 11.07
N ALA A 50 0.11 -1.44 9.75
CA ALA A 50 0.04 -0.34 8.78
C ALA A 50 -1.26 0.45 8.92
N TRP A 51 -2.38 -0.24 9.10
CA TRP A 51 -3.68 0.39 9.31
C TRP A 51 -3.71 1.20 10.61
N HIS A 52 -3.27 0.61 11.73
CA HIS A 52 -3.26 1.29 13.02
C HIS A 52 -2.31 2.49 13.02
N TYR A 53 -1.16 2.39 12.35
CA TYR A 53 -0.25 3.50 12.14
C TYR A 53 -0.90 4.65 11.36
N LEU A 54 -1.56 4.37 10.23
CA LEU A 54 -2.26 5.40 9.46
C LEU A 54 -3.43 6.00 10.25
N PHE A 55 -4.21 5.17 10.93
CA PHE A 55 -5.35 5.62 11.72
C PHE A 55 -4.92 6.60 12.84
N THR A 56 -3.89 6.25 13.60
CA THR A 56 -3.36 7.11 14.69
C THR A 56 -2.71 8.40 14.17
N LYS A 57 -2.32 8.46 12.90
CA LYS A 57 -1.83 9.68 12.23
C LYS A 57 -2.95 10.55 11.62
N GLY A 58 -4.22 10.16 11.80
CA GLY A 58 -5.38 10.93 11.36
C GLY A 58 -5.78 10.71 9.89
N TYR A 59 -5.35 9.60 9.28
CA TYR A 59 -5.87 9.17 7.98
C TYR A 59 -7.21 8.46 8.22
N GLY A 60 -8.29 8.99 7.63
CA GLY A 60 -9.67 8.51 7.88
C GLY A 60 -10.18 7.58 6.79
N ASP A 61 -9.84 7.84 5.53
CA ASP A 61 -10.17 6.99 4.38
C ASP A 61 -8.96 6.09 4.08
N ILE A 62 -8.97 4.86 4.59
CA ILE A 62 -7.85 3.91 4.43
C ILE A 62 -8.30 2.76 3.53
N LYS A 63 -7.54 2.49 2.47
CA LYS A 63 -7.78 1.39 1.53
C LYS A 63 -6.62 0.41 1.53
N LEU A 64 -6.93 -0.85 1.25
CA LEU A 64 -5.97 -1.94 1.06
C LEU A 64 -5.94 -2.33 -0.42
N LEU A 65 -4.76 -2.32 -1.03
CA LEU A 65 -4.49 -2.84 -2.35
C LEU A 65 -3.62 -4.10 -2.22
N VAL A 66 -4.15 -5.24 -2.65
CA VAL A 66 -3.35 -6.46 -2.80
C VAL A 66 -2.70 -6.44 -4.17
N ALA A 67 -1.38 -6.56 -4.22
CA ALA A 67 -0.62 -6.50 -5.45
C ALA A 67 0.55 -7.48 -5.46
N GLN A 68 1.04 -7.80 -6.65
CA GLN A 68 2.26 -8.60 -6.85
C GLN A 68 3.35 -7.72 -7.45
N ALA A 69 4.60 -8.00 -7.11
CA ALA A 69 5.75 -7.42 -7.80
C ALA A 69 6.14 -8.30 -8.98
N GLU A 70 6.09 -7.76 -10.19
CA GLU A 70 6.56 -8.39 -11.41
C GLU A 70 7.53 -7.45 -12.14
N GLN A 71 8.77 -7.90 -12.38
CA GLN A 71 9.74 -7.19 -13.23
C GLN A 71 9.87 -5.67 -12.96
N ASN A 72 9.95 -5.29 -11.67
CA ASN A 72 10.01 -3.90 -11.17
C ASN A 72 8.70 -3.10 -11.29
N CYS A 73 7.59 -3.75 -11.56
CA CYS A 73 6.26 -3.13 -11.57
C CYS A 73 5.38 -3.74 -10.49
N LEU A 74 4.43 -2.94 -10.02
CA LEU A 74 3.48 -3.31 -9.00
C LEU A 74 2.13 -3.57 -9.70
N GLN A 75 1.65 -4.80 -9.70
CA GLN A 75 0.43 -5.20 -10.40
C GLN A 75 -0.69 -5.50 -9.40
N PRO A 76 -1.79 -4.73 -9.40
CA PRO A 76 -2.99 -5.04 -8.62
C PRO A 76 -3.52 -6.44 -8.91
N VAL A 77 -3.72 -7.25 -7.86
CA VAL A 77 -4.40 -8.55 -7.99
C VAL A 77 -5.92 -8.34 -7.97
N HIS A 78 -6.38 -7.39 -7.15
CA HIS A 78 -7.80 -7.06 -6.98
C HIS A 78 -7.98 -5.53 -6.84
N PRO A 79 -9.20 -5.01 -7.06
CA PRO A 79 -9.53 -3.63 -6.73
C PRO A 79 -9.27 -3.32 -5.25
N PRO A 80 -8.91 -2.07 -4.89
CA PRO A 80 -8.68 -1.70 -3.50
C PRO A 80 -9.94 -1.89 -2.64
N VAL A 81 -9.76 -2.45 -1.45
CA VAL A 81 -10.82 -2.65 -0.45
C VAL A 81 -10.73 -1.55 0.60
N ARG A 82 -11.86 -0.96 0.98
CA ARG A 82 -11.93 0.05 2.04
C ARG A 82 -11.85 -0.61 3.42
N LEU A 83 -10.89 -0.18 4.24
CA LEU A 83 -10.70 -0.65 5.61
C LEU A 83 -11.36 0.28 6.64
N SER A 84 -11.38 1.59 6.38
CA SER A 84 -12.03 2.58 7.23
C SER A 84 -12.52 3.80 6.44
N GLY A 85 -13.47 4.53 7.02
CA GLY A 85 -14.03 5.76 6.49
C GLY A 85 -15.35 5.53 5.77
#